data_AF-A0A519L6W2-F1
#
_entry.id   AF-A0A519L6W2-F1
#
_cell.length_a   1.000
_cell.length_b   1.000
_cell.length_c   1.000
_cell.angle_alpha   90.00
_cell.angle_beta   90.00
_cell.angle_gamma   90.00
#
_symmetry.space_group_name_H-M   'P 1'
#
loop_
_entity.id
_entity.type
_entity.pdbx_description
1 polymer ?
#
loop_
_entity_poly.entity_id
_entity_poly.type
_entity_poly.pdbx_seq_one_letter_code
_entity_poly.pdbx_strand_id
1 'polypeptide(L)' 'MAGRFPILYLAEVGAEDAVMSSGVLAYLADAMPQATFTIVGSPQSAPLFADTPRLDRLIVLEKEGRLD' A
#
# COMPACT_ATOMS: atom_id res chain seq x y z
N MET A 1 8.13 12.89 -21.98
CA MET A 1 8.18 11.58 -21.29
C MET A 1 7.68 11.79 -19.88
N ALA A 2 6.51 11.28 -19.51
CA ALA A 2 6.12 11.25 -18.10
C ALA A 2 7.09 10.29 -17.40
N GLY A 3 7.91 10.80 -16.49
CA GLY A 3 8.83 9.96 -15.72
C GLY A 3 8.07 8.93 -14.90
N ARG A 4 8.72 7.81 -14.56
CA ARG A 4 8.13 6.83 -13.63
C ARG A 4 7.71 7.54 -12.34
N PHE A 5 6.54 7.21 -11.80
CA PHE A 5 6.06 7.78 -10.53
C PHE A 5 5.81 6.67 -9.50
N PRO A 6 6.88 6.12 -8.89
CA PRO A 6 6.74 5.07 -7.88
C PRO A 6 6.19 5.66 -6.58
N ILE A 7 5.19 4.99 -6.00
CA ILE A 7 4.56 5.35 -4.74
C ILE A 7 4.81 4.24 -3.73
N LEU A 8 5.34 4.60 -2.56
CA LEU A 8 5.39 3.74 -1.39
C LEU A 8 4.22 4.08 -0.47
N TYR A 9 3.37 3.10 -0.21
CA TYR A 9 2.24 3.21 0.70
C TYR A 9 2.47 2.33 1.93
N LEU A 10 2.44 2.93 3.11
CA LEU A 10 2.53 2.24 4.39
C LEU A 10 1.10 2.06 4.91
N ALA A 11 0.61 0.83 4.88
CA ALA A 11 -0.70 0.50 5.40
C ALA A 11 -0.67 0.45 6.93
N GLU A 12 -1.81 0.78 7.53
CA GLU A 12 -2.02 0.60 8.96
C GLU A 12 -1.86 -0.88 9.36
N VAL A 13 -1.49 -1.10 10.63
CA VAL A 13 -1.24 -2.46 11.13
C VAL A 13 -2.54 -3.26 11.21
N GLY A 14 -3.64 -2.62 11.64
CA GLY A 14 -4.95 -3.25 11.74
C GLY A 14 -5.67 -3.29 10.39
N ALA A 15 -6.39 -4.39 10.13
CA ALA A 15 -7.15 -4.55 8.90
C ALA A 15 -8.26 -3.48 8.74
N GLU A 16 -8.95 -3.13 9.83
CA GLU A 16 -10.06 -2.17 9.81
C GLU A 16 -9.58 -0.77 9.40
N ASP A 17 -8.53 -0.27 10.05
CA ASP A 17 -7.94 1.04 9.74
C ASP A 17 -7.37 1.07 8.32
N ALA A 18 -6.75 -0.04 7.88
CA ALA A 18 -6.22 -0.18 6.53
C ALA A 18 -7.32 -0.13 5.45
N VAL A 19 -8.52 -0.66 5.73
CA VAL A 19 -9.68 -0.51 4.84
C VAL A 19 -10.10 0.96 4.78
N MET A 20 -10.16 1.66 5.92
CA MET A 20 -10.53 3.09 5.96
C MET A 20 -9.56 3.95 5.13
N SER A 21 -8.26 3.65 5.19
CA SER A 21 -7.24 4.38 4.44
C SER A 21 -7.10 3.94 2.97
N SER A 22 -7.68 2.81 2.56
CA SER A 22 -7.56 2.28 1.18
C SER A 22 -8.16 3.19 0.10
N GLY A 23 -9.13 4.04 0.46
CA GLY A 23 -9.78 4.95 -0.49
C GLY A 23 -8.81 5.93 -1.17
N VAL A 24 -7.75 6.37 -0.47
CA VAL A 24 -6.73 7.23 -1.10
C VAL A 24 -5.95 6.47 -2.18
N LEU A 25 -5.67 5.19 -1.95
CA LEU A 25 -4.95 4.35 -2.89
C LEU A 25 -5.76 4.16 -4.18
N ALA A 26 -7.07 3.90 -4.06
CA ALA A 26 -7.99 3.83 -5.19
C ALA A 26 -8.01 5.14 -5.99
N TYR A 27 -8.14 6.28 -5.30
CA TYR A 27 -8.10 7.60 -5.95
C TYR A 27 -6.79 7.84 -6.70
N LEU A 28 -5.64 7.51 -6.11
CA LEU A 28 -4.33 7.68 -6.75
C LEU A 28 -4.19 6.75 -7.97
N ALA A 29 -4.75 5.54 -7.91
CA ALA A 29 -4.76 4.63 -9.03
C ALA A 29 -5.60 5.17 -10.20
N ASP A 30 -6.69 5.88 -9.94
CA ASP A 30 -7.50 6.47 -11.01
C ASP A 30 -6.89 7.77 -11.54
N ALA A 31 -6.40 8.64 -10.65
CA ALA A 31 -5.89 9.96 -10.99
C ALA A 31 -4.50 9.92 -11.65
N MET A 32 -3.70 8.88 -11.41
CA MET A 32 -2.33 8.76 -11.92
C MET A 32 -2.10 7.41 -12.61
N PRO A 33 -2.45 7.30 -13.92
CA PRO A 33 -2.27 6.07 -14.68
C PRO A 33 -0.82 5.58 -14.77
N GLN A 34 0.16 6.49 -14.68
CA GLN A 34 1.59 6.17 -14.72
C GLN A 34 2.20 5.77 -13.36
N ALA A 35 1.42 5.82 -12.27
CA ALA A 35 1.92 5.45 -10.95
C ALA A 35 1.99 3.93 -10.78
N THR A 36 3.04 3.47 -10.09
CA THR A 36 3.21 2.09 -9.64
C THR A 36 3.28 2.07 -8.12
N PHE A 37 2.74 1.02 -7.50
CA PHE A 37 2.59 0.98 -6.05
C PHE A 37 3.48 -0.09 -5.43
N THR A 38 4.24 0.30 -4.40
CA THR A 38 4.79 -0.63 -3.42
C THR A 38 4.04 -0.43 -2.12
N ILE A 39 3.51 -1.51 -1.56
CA ILE A 39 2.70 -1.46 -0.34
C ILE A 39 3.42 -2.23 0.75
N VAL A 40 3.54 -1.63 1.92
CA VAL A 40 4.03 -2.29 3.13
C VAL A 40 2.85 -2.42 4.07
N GLY A 41 2.56 -3.63 4.54
CA GLY A 41 1.48 -3.90 5.48
C GLY A 41 1.87 -4.96 6.50
N SER A 42 1.07 -5.09 7.56
CA SER A 42 1.21 -6.18 8.51
C SER A 42 0.71 -7.50 7.90
N PRO A 43 0.93 -8.65 8.54
CA PRO A 43 0.29 -9.90 8.14
C PRO A 43 -1.24 -9.82 8.07
N GLN A 44 -1.86 -8.92 8.83
CA GLN A 44 -3.31 -8.72 8.84
C GLN A 44 -3.79 -7.77 7.74
N SER A 45 -3.06 -6.69 7.45
CA SER A 45 -3.49 -5.67 6.48
C SER A 45 -3.00 -5.94 5.07
N ALA A 46 -1.81 -6.54 4.89
CA ALA A 46 -1.22 -6.77 3.57
C ALA A 46 -2.13 -7.55 2.60
N PRO A 47 -2.86 -8.62 3.01
CA PRO A 47 -3.73 -9.37 2.09
C PRO A 47 -4.83 -8.51 1.45
N LEU A 48 -5.27 -7.42 2.10
CA LEU A 48 -6.29 -6.52 1.57
C LEU A 48 -5.83 -5.78 0.31
N PHE A 49 -4.52 -5.64 0.12
CA PHE A 49 -3.93 -4.85 -0.96
C PHE A 49 -3.34 -5.70 -2.09
N ALA A 50 -3.45 -7.03 -2.03
CA ALA A 50 -2.86 -7.94 -3.02
C ALA A 50 -3.32 -7.68 -4.46
N ASP A 51 -4.56 -7.24 -4.62
CA ASP A 51 -5.17 -6.96 -5.94
C ASP A 51 -5.11 -5.47 -6.32
N THR A 52 -4.21 -4.69 -5.70
CA THR A 52 -4.08 -3.26 -6.03
C THR A 52 -3.66 -3.09 -7.49
N PRO A 53 -4.35 -2.24 -8.28
CA PRO A 53 -3.94 -1.95 -9.65
C PRO A 53 -2.50 -1.43 -9.72
N ARG A 54 -1.69 -2.02 -10.61
CA ARG A 54 -0.27 -1.65 -10.82
C ARG A 54 0.59 -1.76 -9.54
N LEU A 55 0.27 -2.75 -8.71
CA LEU A 55 1.13 -3.21 -7.62
C LEU A 55 2.43 -3.79 -8.18
N ASP A 56 3.54 -3.15 -7.83
CA ASP A 56 4.90 -3.62 -8.13
C ASP A 56 5.40 -4.58 -7.04
N ARG A 57 5.08 -4.27 -5.78
CA ARG A 57 5.49 -5.12 -4.64
C ARG A 57 4.54 -4.95 -3.46
N LEU A 58 4.19 -6.07 -2.83
CA LEU A 58 3.59 -6.13 -1.51
C LEU A 58 4.62 -6.68 -0.52
N ILE A 59 4.94 -5.90 0.50
CA ILE A 59 5.91 -6.25 1.55
C ILE A 59 5.11 -6.49 2.83
N VAL A 60 5.15 -7.73 3.33
CA VAL A 60 4.62 -8.05 4.65
C VAL A 60 5.71 -7.76 5.67
N LEU A 61 5.45 -6.82 6.58
CA LEU A 61 6.33 -6.49 7.69
C LEU A 61 5.68 -6.98 8.98
N GLU A 62 6.31 -7.97 9.62
CA GLU A 62 5.96 -8.36 10.98
C GLU A 62 6.43 -7.27 11.94
N LYS A 63 5.59 -6.89 12.90
CA LYS A 63 5.97 -5.92 13.92
C LYS A 63 6.93 -6.60 14.91
N GLU A 64 8.20 -6.63 14.58
CA GLU A 64 9.26 -7.07 15.47
C GLU A 64 9.80 -5.87 16.26
N GLY A 65 9.38 -5.77 17.52
CA GLY A 65 9.97 -4.86 18.50
C GLY A 65 9.23 -3.54 18.70
N ARG A 66 9.17 -3.10 19.96
CA ARG A 66 8.97 -1.70 20.30
C ARG A 66 10.22 -0.95 19.85
N LEU A 67 10.04 0.25 19.31
CA LEU A 67 11.13 1.22 19.27
C LEU A 67 11.22 1.77 20.69
N ASP A 68 12.08 1.15 21.49
CA ASP A 68 12.39 1.58 22.86
C ASP A 68 13.02 2.98 22.87
#